data_AF-A0A2V9UJM6-F1
#
_entry.id   AF-A0A2V9UJM6-F1
#
_cell.length_a   1.000
_cell.length_b   1.000
_cell.length_c   1.000
_cell.angle_alpha   90.00
_cell.angle_beta   90.00
_cell.angle_gamma   90.00
#
_symmetry.space_group_name_H-M   'P 1'
#
loop_
_entity.id
_entity.type
_entity.pdbx_description
1 polymer ?
#
loop_
_entity_poly.entity_id
_entity_poly.type
_entity_poly.pdbx_seq_one_letter_code
_entity_poly.pdbx_strand_id
1 'polypeptide(L)'
;RTVGIIAVDPTSPYTGGAILGDRIRMQEHFSDPGIYIRSMATRGSLGGLARATADVTTVLDASGRDLIMIETVGVGQDEIDVVRVADITIVILVPGMGDDVQTIKAGI
;
A
#
# COMPACT_ATOMS: atom_id res chain seq x y z
N ARG A 1 19.38 2.57 -8.31
CA ARG A 1 18.71 1.88 -7.19
C ARG A 1 17.53 1.12 -7.73
N THR A 2 17.29 -0.11 -7.29
CA THR A 2 16.14 -0.93 -7.66
C THR A 2 15.01 -0.77 -6.64
N VAL A 3 13.75 -0.81 -7.11
CA VAL A 3 12.57 -0.54 -6.28
C VAL A 3 11.54 -1.64 -6.47
N GLY A 4 11.07 -2.20 -5.36
CA GLY A 4 9.88 -3.05 -5.32
C GLY A 4 8.67 -2.26 -4.84
N ILE A 5 7.55 -2.33 -5.54
CA ILE A 5 6.30 -1.65 -5.18
C ILE A 5 5.24 -2.71 -4.91
N ILE A 6 4.63 -2.67 -3.73
CA ILE A 6 3.46 -3.47 -3.36
C ILE A 6 2.28 -2.51 -3.25
N ALA A 7 1.38 -2.54 -4.23
CA ALA A 7 0.15 -1.74 -4.22
C ALA A 7 -1.03 -2.61 -3.82
N VAL A 8 -1.75 -2.23 -2.77
CA VAL A 8 -2.89 -2.97 -2.24
C VAL A 8 -4.18 -2.20 -2.52
N ASP A 9 -5.05 -2.80 -3.33
CA ASP A 9 -6.37 -2.27 -3.65
C ASP A 9 -7.48 -2.96 -2.81
N PRO A 10 -8.63 -2.29 -2.58
CA PRO A 10 -9.74 -2.91 -1.87
C PRO A 10 -10.34 -4.04 -2.69
N THR A 11 -10.70 -5.14 -2.02
CA THR A 11 -11.48 -6.20 -2.65
C THR A 11 -12.95 -5.80 -2.74
N SER A 12 -13.54 -5.95 -3.92
CA SER A 12 -14.97 -5.74 -4.14
C SER A 12 -15.79 -6.67 -3.24
N PRO A 13 -16.68 -6.13 -2.40
CA PRO A 13 -17.54 -6.96 -1.55
C PRO A 13 -18.60 -7.72 -2.36
N TYR A 14 -18.88 -7.29 -3.59
CA TYR A 14 -19.91 -7.89 -4.44
C TYR A 14 -19.37 -9.01 -5.33
N THR A 15 -18.15 -8.86 -5.83
CA THR A 15 -17.57 -9.78 -6.83
C THR A 15 -16.38 -10.58 -6.29
N GLY A 16 -15.78 -10.18 -5.16
CA GLY A 16 -14.55 -10.78 -4.64
C GLY A 16 -13.29 -10.50 -5.47
N GLY A 17 -13.41 -9.76 -6.57
CA GLY A 17 -12.30 -9.28 -7.39
C GLY A 17 -11.77 -7.92 -6.94
N ALA A 18 -10.73 -7.42 -7.59
CA ALA A 18 -10.24 -6.05 -7.40
C ALA A 18 -9.91 -5.41 -8.74
N ILE A 19 -10.26 -4.13 -8.87
CA ILE A 19 -9.79 -3.29 -9.97
C ILE A 19 -8.43 -2.79 -9.49
N LEU A 20 -7.36 -3.43 -9.96
CA LEU A 20 -5.99 -3.16 -9.51
C LEU A 20 -5.50 -1.81 -10.10
N GLY A 21 -6.07 -0.71 -9.59
CA GLY A 21 -6.08 0.60 -10.21
C GLY A 21 -4.71 1.29 -10.16
N ASP A 22 -3.95 1.05 -9.11
CA ASP A 22 -2.66 1.71 -8.89
C ASP A 22 -1.64 1.35 -9.97
N ARG A 23 -1.71 0.11 -10.49
CA ARG A 23 -0.89 -0.31 -11.63
C ARG A 23 -1.18 0.51 -12.88
N ILE A 24 -2.44 0.87 -13.12
CA ILE A 24 -2.82 1.65 -14.31
C ILE A 24 -2.22 3.05 -14.21
N ARG A 25 -2.15 3.63 -13.00
CA ARG A 25 -1.53 4.94 -12.75
C ARG A 25 -0.01 4.92 -12.88
N MET A 26 0.63 3.76 -12.70
CA MET A 26 2.09 3.58 -12.79
C MET A 26 2.56 2.98 -14.13
N GLN A 27 1.76 3.02 -15.20
CA GLN A 27 2.10 2.36 -16.47
C GLN A 27 3.44 2.82 -17.07
N GLU A 28 3.79 4.10 -16.94
CA GLU A 28 5.05 4.65 -17.45
C GLU A 28 6.28 4.02 -16.81
N HIS A 29 6.15 3.55 -15.56
CA HIS A 29 7.22 2.93 -14.79
C HIS A 29 7.29 1.40 -14.92
N PHE A 30 6.31 0.78 -15.58
CA PHE A 30 6.27 -0.68 -15.71
C PHE A 30 7.44 -1.23 -16.52
N SER A 31 7.95 -0.46 -17.49
CA SER A 31 9.09 -0.84 -18.33
C SER A 31 10.46 -0.50 -17.73
N ASP A 32 10.51 0.19 -16.59
CA ASP A 32 11.77 0.58 -15.98
C ASP A 32 12.50 -0.66 -15.42
N PRO A 33 13.70 -1.02 -15.92
CA PRO A 33 14.37 -2.28 -15.56
C PRO A 33 14.66 -2.44 -14.05
N GLY A 34 14.72 -1.33 -13.32
CA GLY A 34 14.94 -1.30 -11.88
C GLY A 34 13.68 -1.42 -11.03
N ILE A 35 12.48 -1.38 -11.63
CA ILE A 35 11.20 -1.31 -10.93
C ILE A 35 10.46 -2.64 -11.07
N TYR A 36 9.91 -3.12 -9.95
CA TYR A 36 9.00 -4.25 -9.94
C TYR A 36 7.72 -3.88 -9.22
N ILE A 37 6.58 -4.03 -9.89
CA ILE A 37 5.27 -3.64 -9.34
C ILE A 37 4.40 -4.88 -9.11
N ARG A 38 4.07 -5.14 -7.85
CA ARG A 38 3.12 -6.18 -7.43
C ARG A 38 1.82 -5.54 -6.96
N SER A 39 0.76 -5.78 -7.71
CA SER A 39 -0.60 -5.36 -7.33
C SER A 39 -1.31 -6.48 -6.60
N MET A 40 -1.99 -6.16 -5.51
CA MET A 40 -2.66 -7.09 -4.61
C MET A 40 -4.04 -6.55 -4.23
N ALA A 41 -4.89 -7.43 -3.73
CA ALA A 41 -6.18 -7.07 -3.17
C ALA A 41 -6.22 -7.46 -1.70
N THR A 42 -6.97 -6.74 -0.86
CA THR A 42 -7.09 -7.06 0.59
C THR A 42 -7.62 -8.47 0.89
N ARG A 43 -8.39 -9.05 -0.03
CA ARG A 43 -9.03 -10.37 0.05
C ARG A 43 -9.80 -10.59 1.37
N GLY A 44 -10.59 -9.59 1.76
CA GLY A 44 -11.40 -9.63 2.99
C GLY A 44 -10.62 -9.36 4.27
N SER A 45 -9.38 -8.88 4.18
CA SER A 45 -8.70 -8.25 5.32
C SER A 45 -9.47 -7.01 5.79
N LEU A 46 -9.54 -6.82 7.10
CA LEU A 46 -10.24 -5.69 7.73
C LEU A 46 -9.43 -4.39 7.71
N GLY A 47 -8.10 -4.48 7.55
CA GLY A 47 -7.20 -3.33 7.47
C GLY A 47 -6.75 -3.00 6.04
N GLY A 48 -5.90 -1.98 5.93
CA GLY A 48 -5.41 -1.43 4.65
C GLY A 48 -4.43 -2.30 3.88
N LEU A 49 -4.10 -3.48 4.41
CA LEU A 49 -3.16 -4.43 3.82
C LEU A 49 -3.82 -5.78 3.55
N ALA A 50 -3.31 -6.46 2.53
CA ALA A 50 -3.57 -7.87 2.33
C ALA A 50 -2.79 -8.69 3.36
N ARG A 51 -3.35 -9.84 3.80
CA ARG A 51 -2.65 -10.74 4.75
C ARG A 51 -1.26 -11.16 4.27
N ALA A 52 -1.09 -11.29 2.94
CA ALA A 52 0.17 -11.69 2.32
C ALA A 52 1.15 -10.52 2.10
N THR A 53 0.84 -9.29 2.50
CA THR A 53 1.74 -8.14 2.24
C THR A 53 3.11 -8.38 2.88
N ALA A 54 3.19 -8.81 4.14
CA ALA A 54 4.46 -9.06 4.82
C ALA A 54 5.29 -10.17 4.14
N ASP A 55 4.64 -11.25 3.69
CA ASP A 55 5.30 -12.32 2.95
C ASP A 55 5.87 -11.81 1.63
N VAL A 56 5.12 -10.98 0.90
CA VAL A 56 5.58 -10.38 -0.37
C VAL A 56 6.72 -9.39 -0.12
N THR A 57 6.66 -8.58 0.94
CA THR A 57 7.78 -7.71 1.36
C THR A 57 9.04 -8.54 1.59
N THR A 58 8.94 -9.66 2.31
CA THR A 58 10.07 -10.56 2.56
C THR A 58 10.65 -11.14 1.26
N VAL A 59 9.78 -11.51 0.31
CA VAL A 59 10.22 -12.00 -1.01
C VAL A 59 10.95 -10.90 -1.80
N LEU A 60 10.47 -9.66 -1.76
CA LEU A 60 11.11 -8.55 -2.46
C LEU A 60 12.45 -8.17 -1.83
N ASP A 61 12.56 -8.20 -0.52
CA ASP A 61 13.80 -8.01 0.21
C ASP A 61 14.83 -9.09 -0.15
N ALA A 62 14.42 -10.36 -0.06
CA ALA A 62 15.25 -11.49 -0.46
C ALA A 62 15.65 -11.48 -1.95
N SER A 63 14.87 -10.80 -2.80
CA SER A 63 15.20 -10.61 -4.23
C SER A 63 16.27 -9.53 -4.48
N GLY A 64 16.72 -8.83 -3.43
CA GLY A 64 17.77 -7.83 -3.50
C GLY A 64 17.31 -6.45 -3.97
N ARG A 65 16.06 -6.05 -3.67
CA ARG A 65 15.59 -4.69 -3.95
C ARG A 65 16.18 -3.70 -2.96
N ASP A 66 16.70 -2.57 -3.47
CA ASP A 66 17.30 -1.53 -2.61
C ASP A 66 16.26 -0.79 -1.77
N LEU A 67 15.02 -0.69 -2.26
CA LEU A 67 13.90 -0.03 -1.61
C LEU A 67 12.61 -0.81 -1.89
N ILE A 68 11.78 -0.97 -0.85
CA ILE A 68 10.44 -1.54 -0.97
C ILE A 68 9.42 -0.48 -0.54
N MET A 69 8.49 -0.16 -1.42
CA MET A 69 7.38 0.75 -1.15
C MET A 69 6.08 -0.05 -1.02
N ILE A 70 5.30 0.25 0.01
CA ILE A 70 4.01 -0.37 0.26
C ILE A 70 2.95 0.73 0.22
N GLU A 71 2.00 0.60 -0.70
CA GLU A 71 0.82 1.45 -0.78
C GLU A 71 -0.38 0.66 -0.25
N THR A 72 -1.02 1.22 0.78
CA THR A 72 -2.22 0.67 1.40
C THR A 72 -3.46 1.06 0.60
N VAL A 73 -4.57 0.36 0.84
CA VAL A 73 -5.87 0.68 0.23
C VAL A 73 -6.30 2.13 0.42
N GLY A 74 -6.01 2.70 1.60
CA GLY A 74 -6.35 4.07 1.89
C GLY A 74 -7.85 4.23 2.12
N VAL A 75 -8.37 3.72 3.24
CA VAL A 75 -9.61 4.23 3.85
C VAL A 75 -9.61 4.01 5.37
N GLY A 76 -9.31 5.07 6.12
CA GLY A 76 -9.66 5.18 7.53
C GLY A 76 -8.50 5.31 8.50
N GLN A 77 -8.80 5.84 9.69
CA GLN A 77 -7.83 6.03 10.79
C GLN A 77 -7.42 4.71 11.48
N ASP A 78 -8.05 3.60 11.11
CA ASP A 78 -7.78 2.28 11.67
C ASP A 78 -6.74 1.48 10.85
N GLU A 79 -6.23 2.02 9.73
CA GLU A 79 -5.21 1.39 8.89
C GLU A 79 -3.78 1.56 9.45
N ILE A 80 -3.55 1.12 10.68
CA ILE A 80 -2.22 1.18 11.35
C ILE A 80 -1.34 -0.05 11.07
N ASP A 81 -1.84 -1.03 10.31
CA ASP A 81 -1.15 -2.31 10.08
C ASP A 81 0.18 -2.14 9.35
N VAL A 82 0.32 -1.11 8.51
CA VAL A 82 1.56 -0.83 7.76
C VAL A 82 2.74 -0.51 8.67
N VAL A 83 2.49 0.07 9.86
CA VAL A 83 3.53 0.40 10.85
C VAL A 83 4.25 -0.86 11.35
N ARG A 84 3.60 -2.03 11.29
CA ARG A 84 4.21 -3.31 11.70
C ARG A 84 5.05 -3.96 10.59
N VAL A 85 4.95 -3.47 9.36
CA VAL A 85 5.58 -4.07 8.18
C VAL A 85 6.67 -3.18 7.60
N ALA A 86 6.56 -1.86 7.75
CA ALA A 86 7.47 -0.89 7.16
C ALA A 86 8.42 -0.26 8.20
N ASP A 87 9.68 -0.06 7.81
CA ASP A 87 10.66 0.66 8.64
C ASP A 87 10.31 2.15 8.80
N ILE A 88 9.75 2.73 7.73
CA ILE A 88 9.32 4.14 7.67
C ILE A 88 7.88 4.16 7.15
N THR A 89 7.00 4.79 7.90
CA THR A 89 5.61 5.02 7.49
C THR A 89 5.43 6.47 7.08
N ILE A 90 4.84 6.69 5.91
CA ILE A 90 4.52 8.02 5.37
C ILE A 90 3.00 8.10 5.24
N VAL A 91 2.41 9.12 5.86
CA VAL A 91 0.98 9.42 5.73
C VAL A 91 0.80 10.55 4.74
N ILE A 92 0.01 10.31 3.69
CA ILE A 92 -0.34 11.30 2.69
C ILE A 92 -1.75 11.81 2.98
N LEU A 93 -1.87 13.12 3.25
CA LEU A 93 -3.14 13.78 3.56
C LEU A 93 -3.47 14.80 2.48
N VAL A 94 -4.75 14.91 2.13
CA VAL A 94 -5.25 15.99 1.27
C VAL A 94 -5.60 17.19 2.15
N PRO A 95 -5.08 18.40 1.85
CA PRO A 95 -5.42 19.60 2.60
C PRO A 95 -6.94 19.84 2.64
N GLY A 96 -7.48 20.15 3.82
CA GLY A 96 -8.89 20.52 4.00
C GLY A 96 -9.88 19.36 4.20
N MET A 97 -9.41 18.11 4.36
CA MET A 97 -10.29 16.94 4.55
C MET A 97 -10.62 16.58 6.02
N GLY A 98 -10.32 17.46 6.98
CA GLY A 98 -10.65 17.26 8.39
C GLY A 98 -10.71 18.58 9.15
N ASP A 99 -11.68 18.72 10.06
CA ASP A 99 -11.67 19.77 11.09
C ASP A 99 -10.45 19.54 12.01
N ASP A 100 -9.89 20.59 12.62
CA ASP A 100 -8.59 20.56 13.33
C ASP A 100 -8.51 19.46 14.41
N VAL A 101 -9.66 19.04 14.93
CA VAL A 101 -9.85 17.96 15.90
C VAL A 101 -9.46 16.58 15.35
N GLN A 102 -9.66 16.32 14.06
CA GLN A 102 -9.36 15.03 13.43
C GLN A 102 -7.85 14.81 13.27
N THR A 103 -7.09 15.89 13.11
CA THR A 103 -5.62 15.88 13.04
C THR A 103 -5.00 15.52 14.39
N ILE A 104 -5.54 16.06 15.49
CA ILE A 104 -5.05 15.80 16.86
C ILE A 104 -5.38 14.37 17.34
N LYS A 105 -6.48 13.78 16.86
CA LYS A 105 -6.87 12.40 17.20
C LYS A 105 -6.12 11.33 16.40
N ALA A 106 -5.43 11.69 15.32
CA ALA A 106 -4.76 10.74 14.42
C ALA A 106 -3.48 10.12 15.03
N GLY A 107 -3.00 10.60 16.18
CA GLY A 107 -1.79 10.05 16.81
C GLY A 107 -0.51 10.22 15.97
N ILE A 108 -0.55 11.14 15.00
CA ILE A 108 0.60 11.66 14.27
C ILE A 108 1.16 12.86 15.04
#